data_AF-A0A955GZX4-F1
#
_entry.id   AF-A0A955GZX4-F1
#
_cell.length_a   1.000
_cell.length_b   1.000
_cell.length_c   1.000
_cell.angle_alpha   90.00
_cell.angle_beta   90.00
_cell.angle_gamma   90.00
#
_symmetry.space_group_name_H-M   'P 1'
#
loop_
_entity.id
_entity.type
_entity.pdbx_description
1 polymer ?
#
loop_
_entity_poly.entity_id
_entity_poly.type
_entity_poly.pdbx_seq_one_letter_code
_entity_poly.pdbx_strand_id
1 'polypeptide(L)'
;MKKLNLKNSGFSLVETLVAVSILLIVIVSPMSISSKAANSTSFSSEQVAAFFLAQEGVEIAQKARDDLLLKNFTPPLLPQTAWNNFTNTSGTFSPCYNSNGCGLELYTNNVGGVKAPVSCGSTGAACNLYYNDSNGRSRYTYTTANATKTIYTRVITFQKIGTGSVLVKSRVYWRAGSRRDVQEAVVETYLFNIFGS
;
A
#
# COMPACT_ATOMS: atom_id res chain seq x y z
N MET A 1 -51.93 -55.31 -24.67
CA MET A 1 -51.22 -54.11 -24.17
C MET A 1 -50.97 -54.28 -22.68
N LYS A 2 -49.70 -54.34 -22.25
CA LYS A 2 -49.31 -54.55 -20.85
C LYS A 2 -49.38 -53.21 -20.12
N LYS A 3 -50.35 -53.03 -19.20
CA LYS A 3 -50.47 -51.81 -18.39
C LYS A 3 -49.31 -51.77 -17.39
N LEU A 4 -48.43 -50.79 -17.52
CA LEU A 4 -47.43 -50.44 -16.50
C LEU A 4 -48.16 -49.79 -15.31
N ASN A 5 -48.21 -50.50 -14.19
CA ASN A 5 -48.83 -50.01 -12.96
C ASN A 5 -47.79 -49.20 -12.18
N LEU A 6 -47.75 -47.89 -12.40
CA LEU A 6 -46.92 -46.97 -11.63
C LEU A 6 -47.56 -46.78 -10.26
N LYS A 7 -47.00 -47.43 -9.23
CA LYS A 7 -47.34 -47.15 -7.82
C LYS A 7 -46.88 -45.73 -7.50
N ASN A 8 -47.79 -44.75 -7.59
CA ASN A 8 -47.58 -43.42 -7.03
C ASN A 8 -47.56 -43.52 -5.50
N SER A 9 -46.37 -43.62 -4.94
CA SER A 9 -46.11 -43.52 -3.51
C SER A 9 -45.78 -42.05 -3.21
N GLY A 10 -46.59 -41.40 -2.39
CA GLY A 10 -46.27 -40.08 -1.86
C GLY A 10 -45.13 -40.18 -0.84
N PHE A 11 -44.28 -39.15 -0.78
CA PHE A 11 -43.22 -39.06 0.22
C PHE A 11 -43.82 -38.97 1.63
N SER A 12 -43.25 -39.73 2.58
CA SER A 12 -43.61 -39.59 4.00
C SER A 12 -43.09 -38.26 4.54
N LEU A 13 -43.80 -37.65 5.50
CA LEU A 13 -43.33 -36.44 6.21
C LEU A 13 -41.97 -36.67 6.88
N VAL A 14 -41.70 -37.89 7.35
CA VAL A 14 -40.41 -38.24 7.95
C VAL A 14 -39.29 -38.22 6.89
N GLU A 15 -39.60 -38.67 5.67
CA GLU A 15 -38.64 -38.71 4.57
C GLU A 15 -38.28 -37.31 4.06
N THR A 16 -39.26 -36.41 3.95
CA THR A 16 -39.00 -35.01 3.57
C THR A 16 -38.23 -34.27 4.65
N LEU A 17 -38.48 -34.56 5.94
CA LEU A 17 -37.72 -33.98 7.05
C LEU A 17 -36.26 -34.44 7.04
N VAL A 18 -36.01 -35.73 6.80
CA VAL A 18 -34.64 -36.27 6.66
C VAL A 18 -33.96 -35.69 5.41
N ALA A 19 -34.67 -35.59 4.28
CA ALA A 19 -34.13 -35.04 3.03
C ALA A 19 -33.70 -33.57 3.18
N VAL A 20 -34.55 -32.72 3.78
CA VAL A 20 -34.21 -31.31 4.04
C VAL A 20 -33.06 -31.19 5.05
N SER A 21 -33.00 -32.06 6.06
CA SER A 21 -31.89 -32.07 7.03
C SER A 21 -30.54 -32.37 6.36
N ILE A 22 -30.50 -33.38 5.48
CA ILE A 22 -29.30 -33.71 4.70
C ILE A 22 -28.95 -32.57 3.75
N LEU A 23 -29.94 -31.97 3.08
CA LEU A 23 -29.73 -30.84 2.17
C LEU A 23 -29.08 -29.64 2.89
N LEU A 24 -29.54 -29.31 4.11
CA LEU A 24 -28.96 -28.22 4.89
C LEU A 24 -27.49 -28.48 5.24
N ILE A 25 -27.15 -29.70 5.66
CA ILE A 25 -25.75 -30.09 5.96
C ILE A 25 -24.87 -29.94 4.70
N VAL A 26 -25.39 -30.37 3.54
CA VAL A 26 -24.68 -30.30 2.26
C VAL A 26 -24.47 -28.86 1.81
N ILE A 27 -25.41 -27.93 2.05
CA ILE A 27 -25.30 -26.53 1.60
C ILE A 27 -24.39 -25.70 2.51
N VAL A 28 -24.41 -25.93 3.83
CA VAL A 28 -23.62 -25.13 4.80
C VAL A 28 -22.11 -25.27 4.56
N SER A 29 -21.67 -26.46 4.14
CA SER A 29 -20.26 -26.77 3.90
C SER A 29 -19.63 -25.90 2.80
N PRO A 30 -20.12 -25.89 1.53
CA PRO A 30 -19.58 -25.04 0.47
C PRO A 30 -19.80 -23.56 0.76
N MET A 31 -20.91 -23.16 1.39
CA MET A 31 -21.14 -21.75 1.75
C MET A 31 -20.07 -21.22 2.70
N SER A 32 -19.70 -22.03 3.71
CA SER A 32 -18.63 -21.68 4.66
C SER A 32 -17.27 -21.56 3.98
N ILE A 33 -16.97 -22.44 3.01
CA ILE A 33 -15.73 -22.37 2.23
C ILE A 33 -15.70 -21.10 1.38
N SER A 34 -16.80 -20.78 0.67
CA SER A 34 -16.90 -19.57 -0.15
C SER A 34 -16.71 -18.30 0.67
N SER A 35 -17.29 -18.22 1.87
CA SER A 35 -17.09 -17.08 2.77
C SER A 35 -15.62 -16.94 3.20
N LYS A 36 -14.96 -18.04 3.57
CA LYS A 36 -13.53 -18.04 3.92
C LYS A 36 -12.65 -17.65 2.73
N ALA A 37 -12.95 -18.17 1.55
CA ALA A 37 -12.22 -17.86 0.32
C ALA A 37 -12.33 -16.36 -0.01
N ALA A 38 -13.54 -15.78 0.03
CA ALA A 38 -13.75 -14.36 -0.21
C ALA A 38 -12.93 -13.48 0.76
N ASN A 39 -12.97 -13.79 2.07
CA ASN A 39 -12.19 -13.07 3.07
C ASN A 39 -10.67 -13.22 2.83
N SER A 40 -10.22 -14.42 2.44
CA SER A 40 -8.82 -14.66 2.10
C SER A 40 -8.38 -13.86 0.88
N THR A 41 -9.22 -13.77 -0.15
CA THR A 41 -8.94 -12.98 -1.36
C THR A 41 -8.84 -11.49 -1.04
N SER A 42 -9.76 -10.96 -0.23
CA SER A 42 -9.69 -9.57 0.23
C SER A 42 -8.39 -9.30 0.99
N PHE A 43 -8.01 -10.17 1.94
CA PHE A 43 -6.76 -10.05 2.68
C PHE A 43 -5.53 -10.05 1.75
N SER A 44 -5.46 -11.00 0.81
CA SER A 44 -4.36 -11.07 -0.15
C SER A 44 -4.30 -9.84 -1.06
N SER A 45 -5.45 -9.32 -1.49
CA SER A 45 -5.51 -8.09 -2.28
C SER A 45 -4.98 -6.88 -1.51
N GLU A 46 -5.33 -6.74 -0.23
CA GLU A 46 -4.84 -5.66 0.61
C GLU A 46 -3.33 -5.75 0.82
N GLN A 47 -2.81 -6.96 1.03
CA GLN A 47 -1.38 -7.19 1.18
C GLN A 47 -0.61 -6.85 -0.10
N VAL A 48 -1.11 -7.25 -1.27
CA VAL A 48 -0.51 -6.91 -2.56
C VAL A 48 -0.47 -5.40 -2.77
N ALA A 49 -1.57 -4.70 -2.49
CA ALA A 49 -1.61 -3.24 -2.57
C ALA A 49 -0.60 -2.58 -1.61
N ALA A 50 -0.49 -3.07 -0.37
CA ALA A 50 0.49 -2.55 0.59
C ALA A 50 1.95 -2.72 0.11
N PHE A 51 2.29 -3.86 -0.50
CA PHE A 51 3.62 -4.06 -1.09
C PHE A 51 3.90 -3.11 -2.25
N PHE A 52 2.94 -2.90 -3.14
CA PHE A 52 3.11 -1.92 -4.23
C PHE A 52 3.25 -0.49 -3.70
N LEU A 53 2.51 -0.12 -2.65
CA LEU A 53 2.66 1.18 -1.99
C LEU A 53 4.03 1.35 -1.31
N ALA A 54 4.55 0.27 -0.73
CA ALA A 54 5.88 0.25 -0.14
C ALA A 54 6.96 0.43 -1.23
N GLN A 55 6.86 -0.32 -2.34
CA GLN A 55 7.73 -0.16 -3.51
C GLN A 55 7.67 1.26 -4.09
N GLU A 56 6.48 1.80 -4.30
CA GLU A 56 6.31 3.18 -4.77
C GLU A 56 7.01 4.18 -3.84
N GLY A 57 6.96 3.96 -2.51
CA GLY A 57 7.64 4.84 -1.56
C GLY A 57 9.16 4.88 -1.74
N VAL A 58 9.82 3.75 -2.01
CA VAL A 58 11.27 3.74 -2.28
C VAL A 58 11.60 4.33 -3.66
N GLU A 59 10.76 4.11 -4.66
CA GLU A 59 10.91 4.71 -5.99
C GLU A 59 10.79 6.24 -5.94
N ILE A 60 9.85 6.78 -5.15
CA ILE A 60 9.74 8.23 -4.96
C ILE A 60 10.98 8.78 -4.24
N ALA A 61 11.54 8.05 -3.27
CA ALA A 61 12.79 8.46 -2.62
C ALA A 61 13.98 8.47 -3.60
N GLN A 62 14.07 7.48 -4.48
CA GLN A 62 15.05 7.46 -5.56
C GLN A 62 14.85 8.65 -6.51
N LYS A 63 13.62 8.90 -6.95
CA LYS A 63 13.27 10.07 -7.76
C LYS A 63 13.63 11.38 -7.05
N ALA A 64 13.44 11.46 -5.73
CA ALA A 64 13.78 12.64 -4.93
C ALA A 64 15.29 12.92 -4.94
N ARG A 65 16.12 11.87 -4.87
CA ARG A 65 17.56 11.97 -5.05
C ARG A 65 17.89 12.44 -6.48
N ASP A 66 17.31 11.80 -7.48
CA ASP A 66 17.65 12.03 -8.89
C ASP A 66 17.17 13.42 -9.38
N ASP A 67 16.06 13.95 -8.86
CA ASP A 67 15.56 15.30 -9.14
C ASP A 67 16.55 16.38 -8.69
N LEU A 68 17.31 16.14 -7.63
CA LEU A 68 18.37 17.06 -7.18
C LEU A 68 19.53 17.11 -8.16
N LEU A 69 19.79 16.02 -8.90
CA LEU A 69 20.82 16.02 -9.94
C LEU A 69 20.37 16.83 -11.15
N LEU A 70 19.12 16.67 -11.60
CA LEU A 70 18.60 17.37 -12.76
C LEU A 70 18.69 18.90 -12.59
N LYS A 71 18.41 19.42 -11.39
CA LYS A 71 18.59 20.84 -11.05
C LYS A 71 20.04 21.33 -11.10
N ASN A 72 21.00 20.41 -10.97
CA ASN A 72 22.43 20.73 -11.00
C ASN A 72 23.07 20.51 -12.39
N PHE A 73 22.30 20.09 -13.39
CA PHE A 73 22.71 20.11 -14.81
C PHE A 73 22.43 21.45 -15.51
N THR A 74 21.74 22.38 -14.85
CA THR A 74 21.64 23.78 -15.29
C THR A 74 22.80 24.60 -14.72
N PRO A 75 23.57 25.36 -15.54
CA PRO A 75 24.73 26.11 -15.06
C PRO A 75 24.39 27.09 -13.92
N PRO A 76 25.24 27.22 -12.88
CA PRO A 76 26.51 26.51 -12.69
C PRO A 76 26.33 25.07 -12.21
N LEU A 77 27.10 24.14 -12.79
CA LEU A 77 27.05 22.71 -12.48
C LEU A 77 27.68 22.45 -11.11
N LEU A 78 26.87 22.16 -10.08
CA LEU A 78 27.35 21.88 -8.72
C LEU A 78 26.90 20.48 -8.22
N PRO A 79 27.27 19.37 -8.90
CA PRO A 79 26.77 18.02 -8.62
C PRO A 79 27.02 17.55 -7.17
N GLN A 80 28.13 17.94 -6.52
CA GLN A 80 28.41 17.60 -5.12
C GLN A 80 27.36 18.18 -4.15
N THR A 81 26.72 19.30 -4.51
CA THR A 81 25.66 19.90 -3.70
C THR A 81 24.37 19.07 -3.71
N ALA A 82 24.13 18.27 -4.76
CA ALA A 82 22.95 17.41 -4.83
C ALA A 82 22.97 16.33 -3.75
N TRP A 83 24.12 15.64 -3.57
CA TRP A 83 24.26 14.63 -2.52
C TRP A 83 24.16 15.25 -1.13
N ASN A 84 24.83 16.37 -0.94
CA ASN A 84 24.79 17.09 0.33
C ASN A 84 23.36 17.55 0.65
N ASN A 85 22.58 18.01 -0.34
CA ASN A 85 21.18 18.39 -0.16
C ASN A 85 20.28 17.19 0.15
N PHE A 86 20.48 16.06 -0.52
CA PHE A 86 19.74 14.82 -0.26
C PHE A 86 20.04 14.26 1.14
N THR A 87 21.30 14.35 1.55
CA THR A 87 21.78 13.86 2.85
C THR A 87 21.72 14.90 3.95
N ASN A 88 21.28 16.14 3.69
CA ASN A 88 21.20 17.15 4.73
C ASN A 88 20.06 16.82 5.71
N THR A 89 20.44 16.43 6.94
CA THR A 89 19.50 16.10 8.02
C THR A 89 18.74 17.32 8.54
N SER A 90 19.13 18.53 8.15
CA SER A 90 18.43 19.79 8.41
C SER A 90 17.86 20.43 7.14
N GLY A 91 17.89 19.72 6.02
CA GLY A 91 17.40 20.19 4.72
C GLY A 91 15.96 19.79 4.43
N THR A 92 15.58 19.83 3.15
CA THR A 92 14.23 19.48 2.65
C THR A 92 13.77 18.09 3.09
N PHE A 93 14.69 17.11 3.14
CA PHE A 93 14.38 15.73 3.52
C PHE A 93 14.60 15.43 5.01
N SER A 94 14.83 16.46 5.85
CA SER A 94 14.97 16.30 7.30
C SER A 94 13.84 15.49 7.96
N PRO A 95 12.55 15.60 7.56
CA PRO A 95 11.50 14.79 8.18
C PRO A 95 11.71 13.28 7.98
N CYS A 96 12.34 12.89 6.88
CA CYS A 96 12.58 11.48 6.55
C CYS A 96 13.74 10.89 7.37
N TYR A 97 14.67 11.72 7.87
CA TYR A 97 15.74 11.28 8.76
C TYR A 97 15.31 11.16 10.24
N ASN A 98 14.11 11.64 10.58
CA ASN A 98 13.57 11.52 11.93
C ASN A 98 13.04 10.10 12.19
N SER A 99 12.96 9.70 13.46
CA SER A 99 12.42 8.40 13.87
C SER A 99 10.96 8.18 13.46
N ASN A 100 10.18 9.27 13.38
CA ASN A 100 8.77 9.24 12.97
C ASN A 100 8.60 9.08 11.46
N GLY A 101 9.66 9.31 10.68
CA GLY A 101 9.64 9.27 9.22
C GLY A 101 8.80 10.36 8.56
N CYS A 102 8.68 10.22 7.24
CA CYS A 102 7.98 11.16 6.37
C CYS A 102 7.09 10.46 5.34
N GLY A 103 6.17 11.23 4.76
CA GLY A 103 5.45 10.88 3.55
C GLY A 103 6.05 11.59 2.33
N LEU A 104 6.37 10.83 1.28
CA LEU A 104 6.80 11.37 -0.01
C LEU A 104 5.73 11.12 -1.08
N GLU A 105 5.49 12.14 -1.91
CA GLU A 105 4.53 12.11 -3.02
C GLU A 105 4.98 13.02 -4.18
N LEU A 106 4.42 12.80 -5.37
CA LEU A 106 4.71 13.57 -6.57
C LEU A 106 3.71 14.71 -6.78
N TYR A 107 4.14 15.79 -7.42
CA TYR A 107 3.23 16.84 -7.91
C TYR A 107 2.28 16.27 -8.99
N THR A 108 1.06 16.81 -9.05
CA THR A 108 0.06 16.51 -10.09
C THR A 108 0.29 17.26 -11.39
N ASN A 109 1.19 18.23 -11.40
CA ASN A 109 1.45 19.05 -12.56
C ASN A 109 2.28 18.28 -13.61
N ASN A 110 2.44 18.88 -14.78
CA ASN A 110 3.16 18.28 -15.91
C ASN A 110 4.68 18.11 -15.64
N VAL A 111 5.20 18.58 -14.51
CA VAL A 111 6.63 18.51 -14.14
C VAL A 111 6.97 17.19 -13.43
N GLY A 112 6.01 16.61 -12.69
CA GLY A 112 6.19 15.29 -12.04
C GLY A 112 7.35 15.22 -11.03
N GLY A 113 7.72 16.34 -10.41
CA GLY A 113 8.74 16.39 -9.36
C GLY A 113 8.22 15.92 -8.01
N VAL A 114 9.14 15.65 -7.07
CA VAL A 114 8.78 15.28 -5.69
C VAL A 114 8.34 16.52 -4.89
N LYS A 115 7.21 16.42 -4.19
CA LYS A 115 6.71 17.46 -3.27
C LYS A 115 7.58 17.56 -2.02
N ALA A 116 7.45 18.66 -1.29
CA ALA A 116 8.05 18.78 0.05
C ALA A 116 7.57 17.61 0.94
N PRO A 117 8.47 16.91 1.64
CA PRO A 117 8.11 15.78 2.49
C PRO A 117 7.11 16.17 3.58
N VAL A 118 6.10 15.32 3.78
CA VAL A 118 5.15 15.46 4.87
C VAL A 118 5.75 14.83 6.12
N SER A 119 5.89 15.56 7.22
CA SER A 119 6.32 14.97 8.50
C SER A 119 5.18 14.12 9.07
N CYS A 120 5.44 12.85 9.39
CA CYS A 120 4.39 11.96 9.92
C CYS A 120 3.93 12.35 11.34
N GLY A 121 4.73 13.15 12.05
CA GLY A 121 4.48 13.53 13.44
C GLY A 121 4.56 12.33 14.41
N SER A 122 4.35 12.57 15.69
CA SER A 122 4.40 11.52 16.73
C SER A 122 3.24 10.53 16.69
N THR A 123 2.11 10.92 16.08
CA THR A 123 0.90 10.08 15.98
C THR A 123 0.82 9.29 14.68
N GLY A 124 1.69 9.56 13.70
CA GLY A 124 1.67 8.95 12.36
C GLY A 124 0.50 9.37 11.48
N ALA A 125 -0.47 10.12 12.00
CA ALA A 125 -1.73 10.42 11.31
C ALA A 125 -1.55 11.28 10.04
N ALA A 126 -0.48 12.07 9.97
CA ALA A 126 -0.14 12.87 8.78
C ALA A 126 0.33 12.01 7.60
N CYS A 127 0.71 10.76 7.85
CA CYS A 127 1.16 9.80 6.84
C CYS A 127 0.09 8.75 6.48
N ASN A 128 -1.16 9.00 6.85
CA ASN A 128 -2.31 8.25 6.32
C ASN A 128 -2.44 8.52 4.82
N LEU A 129 -2.63 7.46 4.04
CA LEU A 129 -2.85 7.58 2.61
C LEU A 129 -4.34 7.75 2.29
N TYR A 130 -4.61 8.64 1.35
CA TYR A 130 -5.91 8.89 0.76
C TYR A 130 -5.85 8.51 -0.71
N TYR A 131 -6.94 7.97 -1.24
CA TYR A 131 -7.09 7.62 -2.64
C TYR A 131 -7.82 8.75 -3.34
N ASN A 132 -7.15 9.37 -4.30
CA ASN A 132 -7.72 10.42 -5.13
C ASN A 132 -7.92 9.86 -6.54
N ASP A 133 -9.16 9.86 -7.02
CA ASP A 133 -9.55 9.41 -8.36
C ASP A 133 -9.97 10.57 -9.27
N SER A 134 -9.58 11.80 -8.92
CA SER A 134 -9.91 12.98 -9.71
C SER A 134 -8.99 13.11 -10.91
N ASN A 135 -9.48 13.74 -11.98
CA ASN A 135 -8.69 14.17 -13.14
C ASN A 135 -8.05 13.03 -13.98
N GLY A 136 -8.68 11.84 -13.99
CA GLY A 136 -8.29 10.74 -14.88
C GLY A 136 -6.96 10.04 -14.53
N ARG A 137 -6.39 10.33 -13.35
CA ARG A 137 -5.21 9.63 -12.82
C ARG A 137 -5.40 9.31 -11.35
N SER A 138 -5.90 8.11 -11.08
CA SER A 138 -6.08 7.62 -9.72
C SER A 138 -4.74 7.41 -9.04
N ARG A 139 -4.63 7.82 -7.77
CA ARG A 139 -3.37 7.76 -7.01
C ARG A 139 -3.57 7.81 -5.51
N TYR A 140 -2.55 7.37 -4.78
CA TYR A 140 -2.46 7.57 -3.34
C TYR A 140 -1.75 8.89 -3.03
N THR A 141 -2.27 9.63 -2.05
CA THR A 141 -1.79 10.97 -1.67
C THR A 141 -1.94 11.19 -0.18
N TYR A 142 -1.17 12.15 0.36
CA TYR A 142 -1.35 12.64 1.74
C TYR A 142 -2.29 13.84 1.81
N THR A 143 -2.76 14.35 0.66
CA THR A 143 -3.77 15.42 0.62
C THR A 143 -5.18 14.88 0.80
N THR A 144 -5.97 15.54 1.63
CA THR A 144 -7.37 15.18 1.90
C THR A 144 -8.35 15.76 0.88
N ALA A 145 -7.93 16.77 0.11
CA ALA A 145 -8.78 17.42 -0.89
C ALA A 145 -9.12 16.45 -2.03
N ASN A 146 -10.42 16.26 -2.28
CA ASN A 146 -10.96 15.35 -3.30
C ASN A 146 -10.43 13.92 -3.20
N ALA A 147 -10.12 13.45 -1.99
CA ALA A 147 -9.54 12.14 -1.74
C ALA A 147 -10.29 11.38 -0.64
N THR A 148 -10.41 10.07 -0.81
CA THR A 148 -11.09 9.18 0.12
C THR A 148 -10.07 8.52 1.04
N LYS A 149 -10.33 8.49 2.34
CA LYS A 149 -9.41 7.85 3.31
C LYS A 149 -9.26 6.35 3.00
N THR A 150 -8.03 5.86 2.99
CA THR A 150 -7.72 4.44 2.81
C THR A 150 -7.36 3.77 4.14
N ILE A 151 -7.19 2.45 4.12
CA ILE A 151 -6.70 1.68 5.28
C ILE A 151 -5.18 1.74 5.45
N TYR A 152 -4.45 2.31 4.47
CA TYR A 152 -3.00 2.29 4.42
C TYR A 152 -2.39 3.54 5.04
N THR A 153 -1.32 3.34 5.80
CA THR A 153 -0.42 4.41 6.28
C THR A 153 0.97 4.10 5.75
N ARG A 154 1.61 5.04 5.06
CA ARG A 154 2.96 4.85 4.51
C ARG A 154 3.95 5.78 5.19
N VAL A 155 4.99 5.21 5.77
CA VAL A 155 6.07 5.93 6.45
C VAL A 155 7.39 5.57 5.79
N ILE A 156 8.12 6.60 5.34
CA ILE A 156 9.43 6.47 4.73
C ILE A 156 10.48 7.02 5.70
N THR A 157 11.54 6.24 5.93
CA THR A 157 12.66 6.64 6.78
C THR A 157 13.97 6.53 6.02
N PHE A 158 14.83 7.52 6.18
CA PHE A 158 16.18 7.58 5.63
C PHE A 158 17.19 7.40 6.75
N GLN A 159 18.21 6.59 6.51
CA GLN A 159 19.33 6.38 7.43
C GLN A 159 20.63 6.46 6.65
N LYS A 160 21.54 7.37 7.04
CA LYS A 160 22.87 7.42 6.43
C LYS A 160 23.67 6.18 6.82
N ILE A 161 24.32 5.58 5.84
CA ILE A 161 25.25 4.46 6.02
C ILE A 161 26.60 4.90 5.46
N GLY A 162 27.51 5.28 6.36
CA GLY A 162 28.79 5.90 6.00
C GLY A 162 28.60 7.26 5.30
N THR A 163 29.48 7.56 4.34
CA THR A 163 29.50 8.83 3.61
C THR A 163 28.84 8.75 2.22
N GLY A 164 28.71 7.53 1.67
CA GLY A 164 28.34 7.32 0.26
C GLY A 164 26.98 6.67 0.03
N SER A 165 26.20 6.36 1.08
CA SER A 165 24.91 5.70 0.91
C SER A 165 23.87 6.08 1.96
N VAL A 166 22.60 5.98 1.56
CA VAL A 166 21.43 6.16 2.41
C VAL A 166 20.56 4.92 2.29
N LEU A 167 20.30 4.25 3.41
CA LEU A 167 19.27 3.22 3.52
C LEU A 167 17.91 3.89 3.58
N VAL A 168 17.07 3.59 2.60
CA VAL A 168 15.68 4.03 2.54
C VAL A 168 14.80 2.84 2.90
N LYS A 169 13.93 3.02 3.89
CA LYS A 169 12.91 2.04 4.27
C LYS A 169 11.53 2.66 4.06
N SER A 170 10.70 2.00 3.25
CA SER A 170 9.30 2.35 3.07
C SER A 170 8.45 1.30 3.76
N ARG A 171 7.72 1.72 4.79
CA ARG A 171 6.85 0.86 5.62
C ARG A 171 5.40 1.23 5.39
N VAL A 172 4.58 0.25 5.06
CA VAL A 172 3.14 0.41 4.90
C VAL A 172 2.43 -0.40 5.95
N TYR A 173 1.62 0.27 6.76
CA TYR A 173 0.78 -0.34 7.78
C TYR A 173 -0.68 -0.34 7.33
N TRP A 174 -1.39 -1.43 7.61
CA TRP A 174 -2.84 -1.49 7.42
C TRP A 174 -3.47 -2.45 8.43
N ARG A 175 -4.78 -2.32 8.61
CA ARG A 175 -5.58 -3.29 9.38
C ARG A 175 -6.49 -4.02 8.41
N ALA A 176 -6.30 -5.33 8.31
CA ALA A 176 -7.10 -6.17 7.44
C ALA A 176 -8.42 -6.60 8.11
N GLY A 177 -9.52 -6.01 7.68
CA GLY A 177 -10.88 -6.35 8.14
C GLY A 177 -11.04 -6.38 9.66
N SER A 178 -11.57 -7.50 10.19
CA SER A 178 -11.89 -7.71 11.61
C SER A 178 -10.71 -8.15 12.48
N ARG A 179 -9.48 -8.27 11.92
CA ARG A 179 -8.30 -8.65 12.70
C ARG A 179 -7.86 -7.47 13.58
N ARG A 180 -7.48 -7.76 14.83
CA ARG A 180 -6.97 -6.75 15.76
C ARG A 180 -5.54 -6.31 15.45
N ASP A 181 -4.77 -7.16 14.78
CA ASP A 181 -3.34 -6.94 14.58
C ASP A 181 -3.08 -6.11 13.31
N VAL A 182 -2.27 -5.06 13.49
CA VAL A 182 -1.76 -4.25 12.38
C VAL A 182 -0.80 -5.09 11.56
N GLN A 183 -1.01 -5.14 10.25
CA GLN A 183 -0.10 -5.75 9.29
C GLN A 183 0.91 -4.72 8.80
N GLU A 184 2.09 -5.20 8.40
CA GLU A 184 3.16 -4.35 7.89
C GLU A 184 3.77 -4.98 6.62
N ALA A 185 4.06 -4.14 5.64
CA ALA A 185 4.86 -4.46 4.47
C ALA A 185 6.04 -3.49 4.42
N VAL A 186 7.25 -4.02 4.27
CA VAL A 186 8.49 -3.24 4.31
C VAL A 186 9.27 -3.50 3.04
N VAL A 187 9.69 -2.42 2.38
CA VAL A 187 10.63 -2.45 1.26
C VAL A 187 11.81 -1.56 1.62
N GLU A 188 13.01 -2.09 1.42
CA GLU A 188 14.26 -1.39 1.71
C GLU A 188 15.13 -1.31 0.46
N THR A 189 15.80 -0.18 0.28
CA THR A 189 16.78 0.01 -0.78
C THR A 189 17.95 0.87 -0.30
N TYR A 190 19.11 0.71 -0.92
CA TYR A 190 20.27 1.54 -0.68
C TYR A 190 20.45 2.50 -1.85
N LEU A 191 20.33 3.80 -1.54
CA LEU A 191 20.62 4.85 -2.50
C LEU A 191 22.06 5.29 -2.33
N PHE A 192 22.87 5.13 -3.37
CA PHE A 192 24.27 5.53 -3.39
C PHE A 192 24.45 6.96 -3.91
N ASN A 193 25.57 7.58 -3.52
CA ASN A 193 26.06 8.78 -4.17
C ASN A 193 26.50 8.44 -5.59
N ILE A 194 25.70 8.85 -6.56
CA ILE A 194 25.99 8.70 -8.00
C ILE A 194 26.45 10.03 -8.63
N PHE A 195 26.58 11.08 -7.83
CA PHE A 195 27.04 12.38 -8.28
C PHE A 195 28.56 12.36 -8.15
N GLY A 196 29.25 12.38 -9.30
CA GLY A 196 30.70 12.22 -9.38
C GLY A 196 31.45 13.13 -8.41
N SER A 197 32.50 12.56 -7.79
CA SER A 197 33.47 13.25 -6.93
C SER A 197 34.39 14.15 -7.74
#